data_AF-A0A357FTE6-F1
#
_entry.id   AF-A0A357FTE6-F1
#
_cell.length_a   1.000
_cell.length_b   1.000
_cell.length_c   1.000
_cell.angle_alpha   90.00
_cell.angle_beta   90.00
_cell.angle_gamma   90.00
#
_symmetry.space_group_name_H-M   'P 1'
#
loop_
_entity.id
_entity.type
_entity.pdbx_description
1 polymer ?
#
loop_
_entity_poly.entity_id
_entity_poly.type
_entity_poly.pdbx_seq_one_letter_code
_entity_poly.pdbx_strand_id
1 'polypeptide(L)'
;MPKAEHTNLKEKVRRLPHKPGVYLMKDRLGQTIYVGKAKDLKKRVSTYFQASRKLLVSQPKVRAMIDLIVDFDLIVVKSETEALLLEGQLIKKYKPRYNTDFTDDKRFLLVRVDHREPLPRFRLTRNRTDSKSRYYGPFAHSTHLRQTLAALRKKFGILLGDASPVKIETDQWRLYDDARAEIYEHPNELSQADYLTRVDSACAFLDGKTKEWLTELKDQMQAAAESRDYEKAAQLRDRITALEQTSVRTRKFERPLHDPTPKSATLAQLKADLGLRNIPERMECFDISH
;
A
#
# COMPACT_ATOMS: atom_id res chain seq x y z
N MET A 1 -46.00 11.86 1.88
CA MET A 1 -44.64 11.39 2.22
C MET A 1 -44.69 10.78 3.61
N PRO A 2 -44.51 9.46 3.80
CA PRO A 2 -44.52 8.89 5.13
C PRO A 2 -43.34 9.46 5.92
N LYS A 3 -43.62 10.03 7.10
CA LYS A 3 -42.59 10.51 8.03
C LYS A 3 -41.79 9.29 8.48
N ALA A 4 -40.52 9.20 8.07
CA ALA A 4 -39.62 8.20 8.62
C ALA A 4 -39.56 8.40 10.14
N GLU A 5 -39.93 7.38 10.91
CA GLU A 5 -39.71 7.36 12.35
C GLU A 5 -38.22 7.65 12.59
N HIS A 6 -37.90 8.78 13.21
CA HIS A 6 -36.54 9.09 13.59
C HIS A 6 -36.11 8.13 14.68
N THR A 7 -35.57 6.97 14.28
CA THR A 7 -34.94 6.02 15.18
C THR A 7 -33.84 6.77 15.91
N ASN A 8 -33.93 6.88 17.23
CA ASN A 8 -32.91 7.58 18.02
C ASN A 8 -31.61 6.76 17.98
N LEU A 9 -30.74 7.10 17.02
CA LEU A 9 -29.47 6.40 16.78
C LEU A 9 -28.61 6.34 18.04
N LYS A 10 -28.65 7.37 18.89
CA LYS A 10 -27.89 7.39 20.15
C LYS A 10 -28.37 6.31 21.12
N GLU A 11 -29.67 6.07 21.19
CA GLU A 11 -30.22 4.99 22.03
C GLU A 11 -29.91 3.62 21.44
N LYS A 12 -30.03 3.46 20.11
CA LYS A 12 -29.67 2.21 19.41
C LYS A 12 -28.19 1.85 19.64
N VAL A 13 -27.30 2.85 19.60
CA VAL A 13 -25.87 2.70 19.90
C VAL A 13 -25.62 2.32 21.36
N ARG A 14 -26.35 2.88 22.32
CA ARG A 14 -26.18 2.55 23.76
C ARG A 14 -26.52 1.10 24.06
N ARG A 15 -27.47 0.51 23.34
CA ARG A 15 -27.94 -0.89 23.51
C ARG A 15 -27.06 -1.93 22.80
N LEU A 16 -25.97 -1.51 22.15
CA LEU A 16 -25.11 -2.44 21.42
C LEU A 16 -24.40 -3.44 22.33
N PRO A 17 -24.27 -4.71 21.89
CA PRO A 17 -23.52 -5.71 22.63
C PRO A 17 -22.01 -5.53 22.48
N HIS A 18 -21.27 -5.92 23.51
CA HIS A 18 -19.82 -6.10 23.46
C HIS A 18 -19.46 -7.47 22.87
N LYS A 19 -19.77 -7.67 21.58
CA LYS A 19 -19.52 -8.91 20.84
C LYS A 19 -18.90 -8.62 19.47
N PRO A 20 -18.18 -9.58 18.87
CA PRO A 20 -17.75 -9.45 17.48
C PRO A 20 -18.94 -9.54 16.52
N GLY A 21 -18.82 -8.87 15.38
CA GLY A 21 -19.91 -8.80 14.41
C GLY A 21 -19.63 -7.91 13.21
N VAL A 22 -20.62 -7.86 12.32
CA VAL A 22 -20.65 -6.98 11.17
C VAL A 22 -21.77 -5.96 11.36
N TYR A 23 -21.53 -4.71 10.99
CA TYR A 23 -22.52 -3.63 11.00
C TYR A 23 -22.75 -3.09 9.60
N LEU A 24 -23.99 -2.73 9.28
CA LEU A 24 -24.42 -2.22 7.99
C LEU A 24 -25.03 -0.84 8.18
N MET A 25 -24.39 0.22 7.69
CA MET A 25 -24.93 1.57 7.75
C MET A 25 -25.90 1.81 6.60
N LYS A 26 -27.02 2.46 6.89
CA LYS A 26 -28.10 2.72 5.94
C LYS A 26 -28.38 4.20 5.78
N ASP A 27 -28.74 4.58 4.56
CA ASP A 27 -29.23 5.92 4.26
C ASP A 27 -30.73 6.08 4.53
N ARG A 28 -31.26 7.27 4.24
CA ARG A 28 -32.69 7.60 4.33
C ARG A 28 -33.60 6.75 3.44
N LEU A 29 -33.05 6.10 2.41
CA LEU A 29 -33.77 5.20 1.49
C LEU A 29 -33.70 3.74 1.96
N GLY A 30 -33.03 3.46 3.09
CA GLY A 30 -32.80 2.12 3.62
C GLY A 30 -31.70 1.34 2.89
N GLN A 31 -30.96 1.98 1.97
CA GLN A 31 -29.89 1.33 1.23
C GLN A 31 -28.64 1.20 2.09
N THR A 32 -27.98 0.03 2.02
CA THR A 32 -26.69 -0.17 2.69
C THR A 32 -25.60 0.63 1.97
N ILE A 33 -25.14 1.69 2.63
CA ILE A 33 -24.10 2.59 2.10
C ILE A 33 -22.70 2.21 2.59
N TYR A 34 -22.61 1.48 3.71
CA TYR A 34 -21.36 0.99 4.27
C TYR A 34 -21.55 -0.31 5.06
N VAL A 35 -20.58 -1.21 4.99
CA VAL A 35 -20.49 -2.46 5.75
C VAL A 35 -19.13 -2.48 6.45
N GLY A 36 -19.06 -2.84 7.73
CA GLY A 36 -17.79 -3.00 8.43
C GLY A 36 -17.82 -4.08 9.49
N LYS A 37 -16.66 -4.69 9.77
CA LYS A 37 -16.49 -5.63 10.88
C LYS A 37 -16.03 -4.95 12.18
N ALA A 38 -16.33 -5.58 13.31
CA ALA A 38 -15.84 -5.16 14.62
C ALA A 38 -15.48 -6.38 15.49
N LYS A 39 -14.38 -6.26 16.25
CA LYS A 39 -14.10 -7.14 17.42
C LYS A 39 -15.09 -6.89 18.56
N ASP A 40 -15.52 -5.64 18.71
CA ASP A 40 -16.49 -5.17 19.68
C ASP A 40 -17.41 -4.15 18.99
N LEU A 41 -18.65 -4.59 18.70
CA LEU A 41 -19.65 -3.78 17.99
C LEU A 41 -19.94 -2.47 18.73
N LYS A 42 -20.11 -2.49 20.06
CA LYS A 42 -20.41 -1.28 20.84
C LYS A 42 -19.29 -0.26 20.72
N LYS A 43 -18.03 -0.65 20.94
CA LYS A 43 -16.88 0.27 20.84
C LYS A 43 -16.72 0.83 19.43
N ARG A 44 -16.85 -0.03 18.41
CA ARG A 44 -16.62 0.35 17.01
C ARG A 44 -17.72 1.25 16.47
N VAL A 45 -18.99 0.93 16.71
CA VAL A 45 -20.11 1.73 16.17
C VAL A 45 -20.24 3.05 16.94
N SER A 46 -20.03 3.05 18.26
CA SER A 46 -20.09 4.29 19.06
C SER A 46 -19.12 5.37 18.58
N THR A 47 -17.98 4.96 18.01
CA THR A 47 -16.97 5.87 17.44
C THR A 47 -17.55 6.82 16.39
N TYR A 48 -18.51 6.39 15.57
CA TYR A 48 -19.06 7.22 14.49
C TYR A 48 -19.96 8.35 15.02
N PHE A 49 -20.50 8.19 16.23
CA PHE A 49 -21.52 9.08 16.81
C PHE A 49 -21.02 9.92 17.98
N GLN A 50 -19.72 9.83 18.31
CA GLN A 50 -19.10 10.68 19.32
C GLN A 50 -18.81 12.08 18.75
N ALA A 51 -19.32 13.12 19.44
CA ALA A 51 -19.19 14.52 19.03
C ALA A 51 -17.73 14.98 18.87
N SER A 52 -16.84 14.50 19.74
CA SER A 52 -15.39 14.80 19.69
C SER A 52 -14.67 14.19 18.48
N ARG A 53 -15.25 13.14 17.86
CA ARG A 53 -14.65 12.46 16.70
C ARG A 53 -15.10 13.02 15.36
N LYS A 54 -16.25 13.70 15.28
CA LYS A 54 -16.67 14.43 14.06
C LYS A 54 -15.62 15.46 13.59
N LEU A 55 -14.85 16.02 14.53
CA LEU A 55 -13.73 16.93 14.27
C LEU A 55 -12.38 16.23 14.02
N LEU A 56 -12.19 14.98 14.50
CA LEU A 56 -10.95 14.20 14.36
C LEU A 56 -10.90 13.31 13.12
N VAL A 57 -12.02 13.13 12.40
CA VAL A 57 -11.97 12.40 11.14
C VAL A 57 -11.42 13.33 10.05
N SER A 58 -10.10 13.30 9.84
CA SER A 58 -9.41 14.10 8.83
C SER A 58 -9.80 13.77 7.38
N GLN A 59 -10.63 12.73 7.18
CA GLN A 59 -11.03 12.23 5.87
C GLN A 59 -12.43 12.75 5.49
N PRO A 60 -12.55 13.66 4.50
CA PRO A 60 -13.82 14.24 4.05
C PRO A 60 -14.89 13.19 3.69
N LYS A 61 -14.47 12.05 3.14
CA LYS A 61 -15.36 10.95 2.72
C LYS A 61 -16.07 10.28 3.89
N VAL A 62 -15.39 10.03 5.01
CA VAL A 62 -16.02 9.44 6.21
C VAL A 62 -17.05 10.40 6.77
N ARG A 63 -16.74 11.70 6.82
CA ARG A 63 -17.66 12.72 7.31
C ARG A 63 -18.93 12.77 6.46
N ALA A 64 -18.77 12.81 5.13
CA ALA A 64 -19.88 12.75 4.19
C ALA A 64 -20.72 11.48 4.36
N MET A 65 -20.08 10.32 4.58
CA MET A 65 -20.78 9.07 4.88
C MET A 65 -21.59 9.17 6.18
N ILE A 66 -20.98 9.64 7.28
CA ILE A 66 -21.64 9.75 8.59
C ILE A 66 -22.89 10.63 8.51
N ASP A 67 -22.83 11.73 7.77
CA ASP A 67 -23.95 12.66 7.62
C ASP A 67 -25.12 12.05 6.81
N LEU A 68 -24.90 10.96 6.07
CA LEU A 68 -25.94 10.22 5.35
C LEU A 68 -26.56 9.08 6.16
N ILE A 69 -25.98 8.71 7.31
CA ILE A 69 -26.46 7.57 8.11
C ILE A 69 -27.77 7.96 8.81
N VAL A 70 -28.85 7.26 8.46
CA VAL A 70 -30.15 7.39 9.13
C VAL A 70 -30.46 6.16 9.97
N ASP A 71 -29.91 5.00 9.63
CA ASP A 71 -30.05 3.77 10.40
C ASP A 71 -28.83 2.85 10.27
N PHE A 72 -28.74 1.79 11.09
CA PHE A 72 -27.78 0.72 10.91
C PHE A 72 -28.30 -0.64 11.43
N ASP A 73 -27.84 -1.73 10.79
CA ASP A 73 -28.10 -3.11 11.24
C ASP A 73 -26.83 -3.76 11.78
N LEU A 74 -27.00 -4.89 12.48
CA LEU A 74 -25.92 -5.66 13.07
C LEU A 74 -26.15 -7.16 12.85
N ILE A 75 -25.05 -7.88 12.63
CA ILE A 75 -25.03 -9.34 12.66
C ILE A 75 -23.92 -9.74 13.64
N VAL A 76 -24.33 -10.30 14.78
CA VAL A 76 -23.42 -10.79 15.82
C VAL A 76 -22.91 -12.16 15.40
N VAL A 77 -21.60 -12.37 15.55
CA VAL A 77 -20.93 -13.64 15.23
C VAL A 77 -20.17 -14.18 16.44
N LYS A 78 -19.59 -15.38 16.34
CA LYS A 78 -18.87 -16.02 17.44
C LYS A 78 -17.41 -15.60 17.51
N SER A 79 -16.80 -15.26 16.37
CA SER A 79 -15.38 -14.91 16.29
C SER A 79 -15.09 -13.72 15.36
N GLU A 80 -13.91 -13.10 15.53
CA GLU A 80 -13.46 -12.05 14.60
C GLU A 80 -13.28 -12.59 13.17
N THR A 81 -12.82 -13.85 13.04
CA THR A 81 -12.61 -14.49 11.74
C THR A 81 -13.92 -14.64 10.97
N GLU A 82 -14.99 -15.07 11.66
CA GLU A 82 -16.35 -15.10 11.08
C GLU A 82 -16.83 -13.71 10.66
N ALA A 83 -16.54 -12.68 11.46
CA ALA A 83 -16.93 -11.30 11.13
C ALA A 83 -16.24 -10.82 9.83
N LEU A 84 -14.98 -11.21 9.63
CA LEU A 84 -14.23 -10.89 8.41
C LEU A 84 -14.82 -11.59 7.16
N LEU A 85 -15.16 -12.87 7.28
CA LEU A 85 -15.75 -13.63 6.16
C LEU A 85 -17.12 -13.07 5.79
N LEU A 86 -17.98 -12.84 6.79
CA LEU A 86 -19.33 -12.31 6.60
C LEU A 86 -19.30 -10.89 6.02
N GLU A 87 -18.40 -10.03 6.49
CA GLU A 87 -18.18 -8.70 5.91
C GLU A 87 -17.89 -8.79 4.41
N GLY A 88 -16.95 -9.65 4.01
CA GLY A 88 -16.60 -9.84 2.60
C GLY A 88 -17.78 -10.31 1.76
N GLN A 89 -18.60 -11.22 2.28
CA GLN A 89 -19.83 -11.67 1.60
C GLN A 89 -20.85 -10.54 1.43
N LEU A 90 -21.07 -9.73 2.47
CA LEU A 90 -22.03 -8.64 2.45
C LEU A 90 -21.57 -7.48 1.57
N ILE A 91 -20.27 -7.17 1.53
CA ILE A 91 -19.71 -6.20 0.59
C ILE A 91 -19.93 -6.65 -0.85
N LYS A 92 -19.68 -7.94 -1.16
CA LYS A 92 -19.93 -8.50 -2.50
C LYS A 92 -21.42 -8.43 -2.86
N LYS A 93 -22.31 -8.70 -1.90
CA LYS A 93 -23.77 -8.70 -2.09
C LYS A 93 -24.33 -7.30 -2.32
N TYR A 94 -23.99 -6.35 -1.45
CA TYR A 94 -24.59 -5.02 -1.43
C TYR A 94 -23.81 -3.97 -2.24
N LYS A 95 -22.55 -4.25 -2.57
CA LYS A 95 -21.61 -3.32 -3.24
C LYS A 95 -21.75 -1.87 -2.73
N PRO A 96 -21.59 -1.63 -1.42
CA PRO A 96 -21.93 -0.35 -0.81
C PRO A 96 -21.02 0.75 -1.33
N ARG A 97 -21.59 1.93 -1.61
CA ARG A 97 -20.88 3.08 -2.21
C ARG A 97 -19.62 3.50 -1.47
N TYR A 98 -19.60 3.39 -0.13
CA TYR A 98 -18.44 3.81 0.67
C TYR A 98 -17.47 2.67 1.00
N ASN A 99 -17.76 1.41 0.64
CA ASN A 99 -16.86 0.28 0.89
C ASN A 99 -15.69 0.18 -0.10
N THR A 100 -15.80 0.82 -1.26
CA THR A 100 -14.71 0.88 -2.26
C THR A 100 -13.53 1.71 -1.79
N ASP A 101 -13.73 2.63 -0.85
CA ASP A 101 -12.67 3.50 -0.29
C ASP A 101 -12.15 3.00 1.08
N PHE A 102 -12.88 2.07 1.71
CA PHE A 102 -12.49 1.37 2.95
C PHE A 102 -12.30 -0.13 2.72
N THR A 103 -11.93 -0.52 1.51
CA THR A 103 -10.97 -1.60 1.38
C THR A 103 -9.79 -1.16 2.24
N ASP A 104 -9.72 -1.68 3.47
CA ASP A 104 -8.44 -1.89 4.11
C ASP A 104 -7.68 -2.69 3.08
N ASP A 105 -6.96 -1.95 2.24
CA ASP A 105 -6.01 -2.48 1.33
C ASP A 105 -5.00 -3.13 2.27
N LYS A 106 -5.25 -4.41 2.56
CA LYS A 106 -4.26 -5.44 2.82
C LYS A 106 -3.28 -5.55 1.64
N ARG A 107 -3.00 -4.43 0.94
CA ARG A 107 -1.76 -4.19 0.22
C ARG A 107 -0.69 -4.32 1.27
N PHE A 108 -0.16 -5.52 1.26
CA PHE A 108 1.09 -5.90 1.85
C PHE A 108 2.11 -4.78 1.66
N LEU A 109 2.94 -4.57 2.67
CA LEU A 109 4.00 -3.60 2.56
C LEU A 109 5.05 -4.10 1.57
N LEU A 110 5.58 -3.17 0.81
CA LEU A 110 6.69 -3.35 -0.11
C LEU A 110 7.84 -2.46 0.35
N VAL A 111 9.06 -2.90 0.12
CA VAL A 111 10.25 -2.07 0.23
C VAL A 111 10.64 -1.65 -1.17
N ARG A 112 10.60 -0.35 -1.44
CA ARG A 112 11.03 0.25 -2.70
C ARG A 112 12.46 0.76 -2.55
N VAL A 113 13.31 0.43 -3.53
CA VAL A 113 14.68 0.94 -3.67
C VAL A 113 14.83 1.51 -5.08
N ASP A 114 14.98 2.83 -5.16
CA ASP A 114 15.15 3.54 -6.42
C ASP A 114 16.63 3.79 -6.70
N HIS A 115 17.18 3.10 -7.71
CA HIS A 115 18.61 3.21 -8.06
C HIS A 115 18.93 4.47 -8.89
N ARG A 116 17.92 5.27 -9.26
CA ARG A 116 18.12 6.56 -9.93
C ARG A 116 18.48 7.67 -8.96
N GLU A 117 18.18 7.49 -7.68
CA GLU A 117 18.61 8.43 -6.65
C GLU A 117 20.11 8.27 -6.42
N PRO A 118 20.87 9.37 -6.24
CA PRO A 118 22.30 9.30 -5.93
C PRO A 118 22.60 8.44 -4.70
N LEU A 119 21.75 8.55 -3.67
CA LEU A 119 21.78 7.72 -2.47
C LEU A 119 20.44 6.96 -2.34
N PRO A 120 20.31 5.77 -2.97
CA PRO A 120 19.10 4.98 -2.90
C PRO A 120 18.67 4.68 -1.46
N ARG A 121 17.41 4.98 -1.15
CA ARG A 121 16.80 4.73 0.16
C ARG A 121 15.85 3.55 0.11
N PHE A 122 15.84 2.75 1.18
CA PHE A 122 14.88 1.67 1.37
C PHE A 122 13.61 2.25 1.99
N ARG A 123 12.59 2.48 1.16
CA ARG A 123 11.33 3.10 1.58
C ARG A 123 10.20 2.09 1.66
N LEU A 124 9.35 2.22 2.67
CA LEU A 124 8.12 1.47 2.76
C LEU A 124 7.07 2.09 1.83
N THR A 125 6.48 1.26 0.97
CA THR A 125 5.33 1.63 0.13
C THR A 125 4.30 0.51 0.13
N ARG A 126 3.06 0.83 -0.23
CA ARG A 126 1.99 -0.17 -0.45
C ARG A 126 1.69 -0.37 -1.93
N ASN A 127 2.17 0.56 -2.76
CA ASN A 127 1.90 0.58 -4.20
C ASN A 127 3.21 0.57 -4.97
N ARG A 128 3.22 -0.15 -6.09
CA ARG A 128 4.24 0.02 -7.12
C ARG A 128 3.94 1.33 -7.85
N THR A 129 4.73 2.35 -7.60
CA THR A 129 4.58 3.68 -8.21
C THR A 129 5.32 3.78 -9.55
N ASP A 130 6.35 2.97 -9.75
CA ASP A 130 7.18 2.97 -10.95
C ASP A 130 7.76 1.58 -11.26
N SER A 131 8.01 1.31 -12.55
CA SER A 131 8.60 0.03 -12.99
C SER A 131 10.13 -0.03 -12.87
N LYS A 132 10.78 1.13 -12.71
CA LYS A 132 12.25 1.27 -12.70
C LYS A 132 12.91 1.07 -11.33
N SER A 133 12.12 1.10 -10.25
CA SER A 133 12.62 0.81 -8.91
C SER A 133 12.58 -0.68 -8.61
N ARG A 134 13.45 -1.13 -7.71
CA ARG A 134 13.37 -2.49 -7.16
C ARG A 134 12.34 -2.52 -6.04
N TYR A 135 11.55 -3.59 -6.00
CA TYR A 135 10.54 -3.81 -4.97
C TYR A 135 10.82 -5.14 -4.30
N TYR A 136 10.76 -5.16 -2.97
CA TYR A 136 10.83 -6.38 -2.17
C TYR A 136 9.56 -6.51 -1.35
N GLY A 137 9.08 -7.74 -1.15
CA GLY A 137 7.79 -8.03 -0.55
C GLY A 137 6.92 -8.83 -1.51
N PRO A 138 5.62 -9.05 -1.23
CA PRO A 138 4.80 -8.43 -0.22
C PRO A 138 5.03 -8.96 1.20
N PHE A 139 5.16 -8.04 2.16
CA PHE A 139 5.31 -8.35 3.57
C PHE A 139 3.96 -8.32 4.30
N ALA A 140 3.60 -9.44 4.94
CA ALA A 140 2.34 -9.60 5.68
C ALA A 140 2.29 -8.79 6.99
N HIS A 141 3.43 -8.63 7.68
CA HIS A 141 3.51 -7.96 8.97
C HIS A 141 4.49 -6.78 8.93
N SER A 142 3.97 -5.58 9.20
CA SER A 142 4.75 -4.34 9.23
C SER A 142 5.86 -4.34 10.29
N THR A 143 5.64 -5.00 11.42
CA THR A 143 6.59 -5.09 12.53
C THR A 143 7.84 -5.88 12.15
N HIS A 144 7.68 -7.10 11.62
CA HIS A 144 8.79 -7.94 11.16
C HIS A 144 9.58 -7.27 10.04
N LEU A 145 8.90 -6.56 9.14
CA LEU A 145 9.56 -5.81 8.08
C LEU A 145 10.42 -4.67 8.65
N ARG A 146 9.90 -3.89 9.60
CA ARG A 146 10.67 -2.81 10.24
C ARG A 146 11.89 -3.35 10.98
N GLN A 147 11.76 -4.49 11.67
CA GLN A 147 12.89 -5.17 12.30
C GLN A 147 13.94 -5.63 11.28
N THR A 148 13.50 -6.18 10.15
CA THR A 148 14.38 -6.58 9.05
C THR A 148 15.13 -5.38 8.46
N LEU A 149 14.43 -4.28 8.20
CA LEU A 149 15.06 -3.03 7.72
C LEU A 149 16.04 -2.44 8.73
N ALA A 150 15.73 -2.48 10.03
CA ALA A 150 16.64 -2.05 11.08
C ALA A 150 17.90 -2.92 11.13
N ALA A 151 17.75 -4.25 10.99
CA ALA A 151 18.87 -5.18 10.91
C ALA A 151 19.74 -4.94 9.66
N LEU A 152 19.12 -4.69 8.50
CA LEU A 152 19.83 -4.33 7.27
C LEU A 152 20.60 -3.01 7.41
N ARG A 153 19.97 -1.99 8.00
CA ARG A 153 20.61 -0.71 8.29
C ARG A 153 21.85 -0.90 9.16
N LYS A 154 21.75 -1.70 10.22
CA LYS A 154 22.89 -2.01 11.10
C LYS A 154 23.99 -2.81 10.39
N LYS A 155 23.62 -3.82 9.61
CA LYS A 155 24.58 -4.71 8.94
C LYS A 155 25.30 -4.06 7.75
N PHE A 156 24.59 -3.31 6.93
CA PHE A 156 25.10 -2.79 5.66
C PHE A 156 25.27 -1.27 5.64
N GLY A 157 24.83 -0.53 6.67
CA GLY A 157 24.95 0.94 6.69
C GLY A 157 24.09 1.64 5.64
N ILE A 158 22.95 1.04 5.25
CA ILE A 158 22.02 1.59 4.25
C ILE A 158 21.13 2.69 4.83
N LEU A 159 20.64 3.58 3.97
CA LEU A 159 19.66 4.61 4.32
C LEU A 159 18.23 4.08 4.25
N LEU A 160 17.44 4.47 5.24
CA LEU A 160 16.00 4.28 5.27
C LEU A 160 15.28 5.60 4.91
N GLY A 161 13.94 5.58 4.85
CA GLY A 161 13.14 6.74 4.44
C GLY A 161 13.23 7.96 5.37
N ASP A 162 13.71 7.79 6.60
CA ASP A 162 13.93 8.82 7.63
C ASP A 162 15.31 9.50 7.54
N ALA A 163 16.12 9.16 6.54
CA ALA A 163 17.45 9.73 6.36
C ALA A 163 17.43 10.91 5.36
N SER A 164 18.18 11.97 5.72
CA SER A 164 18.36 13.19 4.94
C SER A 164 19.85 13.47 4.73
N PRO A 165 20.52 12.73 3.83
CA PRO A 165 21.95 12.89 3.61
C PRO A 165 22.28 14.25 2.97
N VAL A 166 23.45 14.80 3.30
CA VAL A 166 23.94 16.09 2.84
C VAL A 166 25.21 15.91 2.01
N LYS A 167 25.30 16.60 0.87
CA LYS A 167 26.50 16.60 0.04
C LYS A 167 27.52 17.58 0.62
N ILE A 168 28.73 17.09 0.96
CA ILE A 168 29.80 17.94 1.52
C ILE A 168 30.69 18.47 0.40
N GLU A 169 31.18 17.56 -0.47
CA GLU A 169 32.07 17.89 -1.59
C GLU A 169 31.55 17.27 -2.90
N THR A 170 32.26 17.47 -4.01
CA THR A 170 31.84 17.05 -5.35
C THR A 170 31.46 15.56 -5.43
N ASP A 171 32.13 14.70 -4.66
CA ASP A 171 31.87 13.25 -4.61
C ASP A 171 31.74 12.67 -3.18
N GLN A 172 31.63 13.51 -2.15
CA GLN A 172 31.47 13.05 -0.76
C GLN A 172 30.11 13.43 -0.18
N TRP A 173 29.52 12.47 0.53
CA TRP A 173 28.23 12.61 1.19
C TRP A 173 28.33 12.27 2.67
N ARG A 174 27.64 13.06 3.49
CA ARG A 174 27.35 12.76 4.90
C ARG A 174 25.98 12.11 5.01
N LEU A 175 25.91 10.91 5.57
CA LEU A 175 24.67 10.15 5.64
C LEU A 175 23.73 10.62 6.77
N TYR A 176 24.30 10.93 7.94
CA TYR A 176 23.59 11.36 9.15
C TYR A 176 24.28 12.57 9.78
N ASP A 177 23.47 13.46 10.33
CA ASP A 177 23.86 14.67 11.07
C ASP A 177 23.54 14.58 12.58
N ASP A 178 23.06 13.41 13.04
CA ASP A 178 22.64 13.15 14.40
C ASP A 178 23.38 11.96 15.03
N ALA A 179 22.96 11.55 16.23
CA ALA A 179 23.54 10.43 16.98
C ALA A 179 23.61 9.11 16.19
N ARG A 180 22.85 8.96 15.09
CA ARG A 180 22.92 7.77 14.21
C ARG A 180 24.28 7.65 13.53
N ALA A 181 25.02 8.74 13.36
CA ALA A 181 26.39 8.74 12.87
C ALA A 181 27.35 7.96 13.79
N GLU A 182 27.10 7.95 15.10
CA GLU A 182 27.92 7.27 16.10
C GLU A 182 27.41 5.86 16.43
N ILE A 183 26.10 5.64 16.27
CA ILE A 183 25.45 4.35 16.57
C ILE A 183 25.81 3.28 15.53
N TYR A 184 26.04 3.67 14.28
CA TYR A 184 26.37 2.74 13.21
C TYR A 184 27.87 2.70 12.99
N GLU A 185 28.47 1.52 13.13
CA GLU A 185 29.91 1.24 12.92
C GLU A 185 30.39 1.44 11.47
N HIS A 186 29.53 1.97 10.59
CA HIS A 186 29.84 2.20 9.19
C HIS A 186 30.29 3.65 8.99
N PRO A 187 31.25 3.91 8.08
CA PRO A 187 31.62 5.27 7.69
C PRO A 187 30.39 6.11 7.33
N ASN A 188 30.21 7.23 8.03
CA ASN A 188 29.14 8.20 7.85
C ASN A 188 29.42 9.16 6.68
N GLU A 189 30.69 9.37 6.36
CA GLU A 189 31.16 10.14 5.22
C GLU A 189 31.79 9.19 4.20
N LEU A 190 31.26 9.19 2.98
CA LEU A 190 31.69 8.27 1.92
C LEU A 190 31.30 8.77 0.54
N SER A 191 31.89 8.15 -0.48
CA SER A 191 31.53 8.42 -1.86
C SER A 191 30.18 7.83 -2.24
N GLN A 192 29.59 8.34 -3.33
CA GLN A 192 28.37 7.75 -3.90
C GLN A 192 28.61 6.29 -4.30
N ALA A 193 29.76 5.96 -4.88
CA ALA A 193 30.11 4.62 -5.33
C ALA A 193 30.20 3.62 -4.17
N ASP A 194 30.81 4.02 -3.06
CA ASP A 194 30.92 3.17 -1.86
C ASP A 194 29.53 2.88 -1.27
N TYR A 195 28.66 3.90 -1.25
CA TYR A 195 27.29 3.72 -0.77
C TYR A 195 26.50 2.76 -1.67
N LEU A 196 26.65 2.85 -2.99
CA LEU A 196 25.99 1.94 -3.93
C LEU A 196 26.40 0.48 -3.69
N THR A 197 27.67 0.23 -3.37
CA THR A 197 28.16 -1.13 -3.02
C THR A 197 27.45 -1.69 -1.79
N ARG A 198 27.17 -0.84 -0.77
CA ARG A 198 26.37 -1.21 0.41
C ARG A 198 24.92 -1.53 0.03
N VAL A 199 24.32 -0.72 -0.85
CA VAL A 199 22.96 -0.92 -1.34
C VAL A 199 22.84 -2.23 -2.11
N ASP A 200 23.78 -2.55 -2.99
CA ASP A 200 23.78 -3.79 -3.76
C ASP A 200 23.93 -5.02 -2.86
N SER A 201 24.79 -4.95 -1.84
CA SER A 201 24.96 -6.01 -0.84
C SER A 201 23.66 -6.25 -0.05
N ALA A 202 22.98 -5.18 0.37
CA ALA A 202 21.69 -5.27 1.05
C ALA A 202 20.58 -5.81 0.14
N CYS A 203 20.57 -5.43 -1.13
CA CYS A 203 19.66 -5.96 -2.15
C CYS A 203 19.86 -7.47 -2.35
N ALA A 204 21.10 -7.93 -2.51
CA ALA A 204 21.43 -9.34 -2.67
C ALA A 204 21.01 -10.18 -1.44
N PHE A 205 21.16 -9.63 -0.23
CA PHE A 205 20.67 -10.27 0.98
C PHE A 205 19.14 -10.42 0.99
N LEU A 206 18.41 -9.36 0.60
CA LEU A 206 16.95 -9.41 0.49
C LEU A 206 16.49 -10.40 -0.58
N ASP A 207 17.20 -10.50 -1.71
CA ASP A 207 16.93 -11.50 -2.75
C ASP A 207 17.08 -12.93 -2.18
N GLY A 208 18.14 -13.18 -1.41
CA GLY A 208 18.34 -14.46 -0.71
C GLY A 208 17.22 -14.78 0.27
N LYS A 209 16.87 -13.85 1.16
CA LYS A 209 15.79 -14.03 2.14
C LYS A 209 14.42 -14.21 1.50
N THR A 210 14.16 -13.55 0.37
CA THR A 210 12.91 -13.72 -0.38
C THR A 210 12.74 -15.14 -0.89
N LYS A 211 13.82 -15.79 -1.35
CA LYS A 211 13.80 -17.21 -1.75
C LYS A 211 13.54 -18.15 -0.58
N GLU A 212 14.18 -17.91 0.56
CA GLU A 212 13.93 -18.68 1.79
C GLU A 212 12.45 -18.60 2.20
N TRP A 213 11.88 -17.40 2.26
CA TRP A 213 10.46 -17.20 2.61
C TRP A 213 9.50 -17.81 1.60
N LEU A 214 9.81 -17.76 0.31
CA LEU A 214 9.00 -18.41 -0.72
C LEU A 214 8.91 -19.92 -0.49
N THR A 215 10.02 -20.53 -0.08
CA THR A 215 10.09 -21.97 0.21
C THR A 215 9.23 -22.30 1.42
N GLU A 216 9.40 -21.56 2.52
CA GLU A 216 8.61 -21.76 3.75
C GLU A 216 7.10 -21.58 3.52
N LEU A 217 6.69 -20.57 2.75
CA LEU A 217 5.28 -20.35 2.42
C LEU A 217 4.69 -21.49 1.57
N LYS A 218 5.47 -22.07 0.65
CA LYS A 218 5.06 -23.23 -0.15
C LYS A 218 4.83 -24.45 0.73
N ASP A 219 5.73 -24.70 1.68
CA ASP A 219 5.60 -25.81 2.63
C ASP A 219 4.35 -25.64 3.52
N GLN A 220 4.12 -24.43 4.04
CA GLN A 220 2.92 -24.12 4.83
C GLN A 220 1.63 -24.27 4.02
N MET A 221 1.64 -23.89 2.74
CA MET A 221 0.50 -24.03 1.84
C MET A 221 0.18 -25.52 1.61
N GLN A 222 1.21 -26.32 1.36
CA GLN A 222 1.08 -27.75 1.15
C GLN A 222 0.52 -28.45 2.41
N ALA A 223 1.07 -28.15 3.58
CA ALA A 223 0.57 -28.67 4.85
C ALA A 223 -0.90 -28.28 5.12
N ALA A 224 -1.31 -27.06 4.75
CA ALA A 224 -2.70 -26.62 4.87
C ALA A 224 -3.65 -27.35 3.88
N ALA A 225 -3.16 -27.66 2.67
CA ALA A 225 -3.93 -28.44 1.71
C ALA A 225 -4.10 -29.90 2.19
N GLU A 226 -3.06 -30.49 2.76
CA GLU A 226 -3.07 -31.84 3.33
C GLU A 226 -4.02 -31.95 4.53
N SER A 227 -4.09 -30.92 5.37
CA SER A 227 -5.05 -30.85 6.48
C SER A 227 -6.48 -30.49 6.07
N ARG A 228 -6.77 -30.40 4.77
CA ARG A 228 -8.07 -30.00 4.18
C ARG A 228 -8.53 -28.58 4.55
N ASP A 229 -7.60 -27.72 4.97
CA ASP A 229 -7.84 -26.29 5.20
C ASP A 229 -7.63 -25.49 3.89
N TYR A 230 -8.56 -25.71 2.95
CA TYR A 230 -8.48 -25.14 1.60
C TYR A 230 -8.52 -23.61 1.56
N GLU A 231 -9.19 -22.97 2.54
CA GLU A 231 -9.21 -21.51 2.64
C GLU A 231 -7.83 -20.95 3.00
N LYS A 232 -7.15 -21.57 3.96
CA LYS A 232 -5.79 -21.18 4.35
C LYS A 232 -4.79 -21.46 3.23
N ALA A 233 -4.91 -22.60 2.55
CA ALA A 233 -4.08 -22.92 1.39
C ALA A 233 -4.26 -21.89 0.26
N ALA A 234 -5.49 -21.49 -0.05
CA ALA A 234 -5.76 -20.45 -1.05
C ALA A 234 -5.15 -19.09 -0.66
N GLN A 235 -5.25 -18.68 0.60
CA GLN A 235 -4.62 -17.45 1.09
C GLN A 235 -3.08 -17.48 0.97
N LEU A 236 -2.46 -18.63 1.27
CA LEU A 236 -1.01 -18.81 1.14
C LEU A 236 -0.56 -18.81 -0.32
N ARG A 237 -1.33 -19.45 -1.21
CA ARG A 237 -1.10 -19.42 -2.66
C ARG A 237 -1.11 -18.00 -3.22
N ASP A 238 -2.11 -17.20 -2.83
CA ASP A 238 -2.24 -15.83 -3.32
C ASP A 238 -1.07 -14.95 -2.80
N ARG A 239 -0.57 -15.22 -1.58
CA ARG A 239 0.66 -14.58 -1.04
C ARG A 239 1.91 -14.99 -1.79
N ILE A 240 2.08 -16.28 -2.09
CA ILE A 240 3.22 -16.80 -2.87
C ILE A 240 3.23 -16.14 -4.25
N THR A 241 2.09 -16.12 -4.94
CA THR A 241 1.94 -15.50 -6.26
C THR A 241 2.36 -14.02 -6.23
N ALA A 242 1.93 -13.29 -5.20
CA ALA A 242 2.28 -11.88 -5.05
C ALA A 242 3.79 -11.68 -4.74
N LEU A 243 4.39 -12.56 -3.94
CA LEU A 243 5.84 -12.57 -3.62
C LEU A 243 6.68 -12.89 -4.86
N GLU A 244 6.27 -13.86 -5.68
CA GLU A 244 6.92 -14.19 -6.94
C GLU A 244 6.83 -13.03 -7.94
N GLN A 245 5.68 -12.37 -8.09
CA GLN A 245 5.52 -11.20 -8.98
C GLN A 245 6.37 -9.99 -8.60
N THR A 246 6.78 -9.91 -7.34
CA THR A 246 7.61 -8.81 -6.83
C THR A 246 9.10 -9.17 -6.88
N SER A 247 9.44 -10.45 -6.69
CA SER A 247 10.80 -10.99 -6.78
C SER A 247 11.30 -11.17 -8.20
N VAL A 248 10.40 -11.31 -9.18
CA VAL A 248 10.78 -11.30 -10.60
C VAL A 248 11.47 -9.97 -10.88
N ARG A 249 12.78 -10.02 -11.19
CA ARG A 249 13.48 -8.93 -11.91
C ARG A 249 12.56 -8.55 -13.04
N THR A 250 11.88 -7.41 -12.93
CA THR A 250 11.07 -6.88 -14.04
C THR A 250 12.00 -6.93 -15.23
N ARG A 251 11.72 -7.85 -16.17
CA ARG A 251 12.50 -7.99 -17.40
C ARG A 251 12.62 -6.56 -17.91
N LYS A 252 13.85 -6.12 -18.16
CA LYS A 252 14.14 -4.85 -18.79
C LYS A 252 13.34 -4.79 -20.09
N PHE A 253 12.09 -4.33 -20.03
CA PHE A 253 11.50 -3.63 -21.13
C PHE A 253 12.17 -2.26 -21.08
N GLU A 254 13.40 -2.24 -21.58
CA GLU A 254 13.93 -1.04 -22.21
C GLU A 254 12.99 -0.81 -23.40
N ARG A 255 11.83 -0.18 -23.16
CA ARG A 255 11.34 0.73 -24.20
C ARG A 255 12.48 1.73 -24.32
N PRO A 256 13.15 1.84 -25.48
CA PRO A 256 14.05 2.94 -25.69
C PRO A 256 13.19 4.18 -25.51
N LEU A 257 13.31 4.83 -24.35
CA LEU A 257 12.80 6.18 -24.19
C LEU A 257 13.56 6.96 -25.25
N HIS A 258 12.82 7.45 -26.23
CA HIS A 258 13.38 8.27 -27.28
C HIS A 258 14.20 9.35 -26.60
N ASP A 259 15.47 9.44 -26.98
CA ASP A 259 16.39 10.49 -26.57
C ASP A 259 15.65 11.84 -26.66
N PRO A 260 15.51 12.60 -25.56
CA PRO A 260 14.75 13.85 -25.53
C PRO A 260 15.47 14.98 -26.28
N THR A 261 16.68 14.73 -26.79
CA THR A 261 17.30 15.65 -27.74
C THR A 261 16.54 15.59 -29.06
N PRO A 262 16.05 16.73 -29.59
CA PRO A 262 15.43 16.76 -30.90
C PRO A 262 16.49 16.40 -31.94
N LYS A 263 16.53 15.13 -32.34
CA LYS A 263 17.28 14.72 -33.52
C LYS A 263 16.58 15.36 -34.71
N SER A 264 17.27 16.26 -35.41
CA SER A 264 16.75 16.96 -36.60
C SER A 264 16.14 15.99 -37.63
N ALA A 265 16.72 14.77 -37.72
CA ALA A 265 16.21 13.67 -38.53
C ALA A 265 14.80 13.20 -38.11
N THR A 266 14.49 13.11 -36.82
CA THR A 266 13.17 12.68 -36.32
C THR A 266 12.09 13.71 -36.64
N LEU A 267 12.41 15.01 -36.52
CA LEU A 267 11.46 16.07 -36.86
C LEU A 267 11.22 16.18 -38.37
N ALA A 268 12.25 15.90 -39.18
CA ALA A 268 12.13 15.83 -40.63
C ALA A 268 11.25 14.64 -41.08
N GLN A 269 11.41 13.48 -40.43
CA GLN A 269 10.55 12.31 -40.66
C GLN A 269 9.09 12.61 -40.29
N LEU A 270 8.86 13.21 -39.11
CA LEU A 270 7.52 13.57 -38.65
C LEU A 270 6.81 14.57 -39.59
N LYS A 271 7.57 15.52 -40.15
CA LYS A 271 7.07 16.47 -41.16
C LYS A 271 6.56 15.73 -42.41
N ALA A 272 7.33 14.76 -42.91
CA ALA A 272 6.97 13.98 -44.10
C ALA A 272 5.73 13.13 -43.84
N ASP A 273 5.70 12.41 -42.72
CA ASP A 273 4.61 11.48 -42.38
C ASP A 273 3.28 12.21 -42.12
N LEU A 274 3.32 13.42 -41.53
CA LEU A 274 2.13 14.23 -41.26
C LEU A 274 1.81 15.25 -42.37
N GLY A 275 2.58 15.29 -43.45
CA GLY A 275 2.38 16.23 -44.56
C GLY A 275 2.49 17.71 -44.17
N LEU A 276 3.32 18.03 -43.17
CA LEU A 276 3.45 19.39 -42.65
C LEU A 276 4.32 20.24 -43.59
N ARG A 277 3.97 21.53 -43.74
CA ARG A 277 4.74 22.48 -44.56
C ARG A 277 6.10 22.81 -43.93
N ASN A 278 6.14 22.92 -42.60
CA ASN A 278 7.32 23.28 -41.82
C ASN A 278 7.64 22.18 -40.81
N ILE A 279 8.87 22.20 -40.28
CA ILE A 279 9.27 21.32 -39.18
C ILE A 279 8.39 21.65 -37.97
N PRO A 280 7.76 20.67 -37.31
CA PRO A 280 6.89 20.92 -36.17
C PRO A 280 7.71 21.42 -34.96
N GLU A 281 7.43 22.64 -34.52
CA GLU A 281 8.09 23.28 -33.37
C GLU A 281 7.32 23.10 -32.06
N ARG A 282 6.01 22.87 -32.14
CA ARG A 282 5.10 22.76 -30.99
C ARG A 282 4.10 21.63 -31.19
N MET A 283 3.85 20.87 -30.13
CA MET A 283 2.84 19.82 -30.09
C MET A 283 1.92 20.07 -28.90
N GLU A 284 0.62 20.12 -29.15
CA GLU A 284 -0.40 20.24 -28.10
C GLU A 284 -1.17 18.93 -27.98
N CYS A 285 -1.22 18.39 -26.78
CA CYS A 285 -1.89 17.12 -26.49
C CYS A 285 -3.14 17.39 -25.66
N PHE A 286 -4.29 16.89 -26.12
CA PHE A 286 -5.55 16.93 -25.37
C PHE A 286 -5.88 15.53 -24.86
N ASP A 287 -6.18 15.43 -23.56
CA ASP A 287 -6.65 14.19 -22.95
C ASP A 287 -8.17 14.08 -23.15
N ILE A 288 -8.61 13.03 -23.85
CA ILE A 288 -10.04 12.75 -24.14
C ILE A 288 -10.59 11.60 -23.29
N SER A 289 -9.91 11.25 -22.20
CA SER A 289 -10.35 10.20 -21.29
C SER A 289 -11.59 10.65 -20.49
N HIS A 290 -12.73 9.99 -20.74
CA HIS A 290 -14.01 10.20 -20.05
C HIS A 290 -14.16 9.31 -18.80
#